data_AF-A0A938NQ89-F1
#
_entry.id   AF-A0A938NQ89-F1
#
_cell.length_a   1.000
_cell.length_b   1.000
_cell.length_c   1.000
_cell.angle_alpha   90.00
_cell.angle_beta   90.00
_cell.angle_gamma   90.00
#
_symmetry.space_group_name_H-M   'P 1'
#
loop_
_entity.id
_entity.type
_entity.pdbx_description
1 polymer ?
#
loop_
_entity_poly.entity_id
_entity_poly.type
_entity_poly.pdbx_seq_one_letter_code
_entity_poly.pdbx_strand_id
1 'polypeptide(L)' 'MIQIDFDVIVFKENDTYVAYCPELDISSCGSNIEYAKEMLKTAVRLFLDEAEKMGTLEDYLAECMK' A
#
# COMPACT_ATOMS: atom_id res chain seq x y z
N MET A 1 16.49 -2.76 -5.70
CA MET A 1 15.06 -3.15 -5.72
C MET A 1 14.72 -3.62 -4.32
N ILE A 2 13.97 -2.83 -3.57
CA ILE A 2 13.50 -3.18 -2.23
C ILE A 2 12.31 -4.14 -2.40
N GLN A 3 12.37 -5.31 -1.79
CA GLN A 3 11.23 -6.21 -1.69
C GLN A 3 10.67 -6.10 -0.27
N ILE A 4 9.41 -5.72 -0.16
CA ILE A 4 8.69 -5.58 1.11
C ILE A 4 7.52 -6.55 1.04
N ASP A 5 7.48 -7.47 2.00
CA ASP A 5 6.28 -8.24 2.29
C ASP A 5 5.43 -7.42 3.25
N PHE A 6 4.14 -7.31 2.93
CA PHE A 6 3.17 -6.57 3.73
C PHE A 6 1.83 -7.30 3.70
N ASP A 7 1.11 -7.21 4.81
CA ASP A 7 -0.22 -7.80 4.93
C ASP A 7 -1.27 -6.92 4.26
N VAL A 8 -2.19 -7.57 3.56
CA VAL A 8 -3.30 -6.88 2.90
C VAL A 8 -4.61 -7.43 3.41
N ILE A 9 -5.39 -6.54 4.02
CA ILE A 9 -6.75 -6.83 4.44
C ILE A 9 -7.69 -6.42 3.31
N VAL A 10 -8.50 -7.35 2.81
CA VAL A 10 -9.49 -7.07 1.78
C VAL A 10 -10.87 -7.03 2.39
N PHE A 11 -11.53 -5.89 2.30
CA PHE A 11 -12.91 -5.67 2.68
C PHE A 11 -13.80 -5.72 1.44
N LYS A 12 -14.96 -6.36 1.54
CA LYS A 12 -15.99 -6.29 0.52
C LYS A 12 -17.08 -5.35 0.99
N GLU A 13 -17.17 -4.19 0.36
CA GLU A 13 -18.18 -3.16 0.62
C GLU A 13 -19.16 -3.15 -0.55
N ASN A 14 -20.33 -3.78 -0.36
CA ASN A 14 -21.35 -3.94 -1.38
C ASN A 14 -20.82 -4.64 -2.65
N ASP A 15 -20.71 -3.90 -3.76
CA ASP A 15 -20.25 -4.35 -5.07
C ASP A 15 -18.77 -3.99 -5.33
N THR A 16 -18.09 -3.43 -4.33
CA THR A 16 -16.68 -2.98 -4.43
C THR A 16 -15.81 -3.71 -3.42
N TYR A 17 -14.54 -3.90 -3.77
CA TYR A 17 -13.52 -4.47 -2.91
C TYR A 17 -12.53 -3.39 -2.53
N VAL A 18 -12.20 -3.31 -1.25
CA VAL A 18 -11.21 -2.38 -0.68
C VAL A 18 -10.05 -3.21 -0.17
N ALA A 19 -8.86 -2.99 -0.72
CA ALA A 19 -7.62 -3.60 -0.24
C ALA A 19 -6.87 -2.57 0.61
N TYR A 20 -6.57 -2.91 1.86
CA TYR A 20 -5.90 -2.03 2.82
C TYR A 20 -4.64 -2.69 3.37
N CYS A 21 -3.54 -1.94 3.37
CA CYS A 21 -2.29 -2.28 4.00
C CYS A 21 -2.14 -1.42 5.27
N PRO A 22 -2.34 -1.98 6.47
CA PRO A 22 -2.25 -1.22 7.72
C PRO A 22 -0.82 -0.75 8.03
N GLU A 23 0.21 -1.48 7.59
CA GLU A 23 1.62 -1.18 7.89
C GLU A 23 2.11 0.10 7.20
N LEU A 24 1.57 0.37 6.00
CA LEU A 24 1.90 1.57 5.22
C LEU A 24 0.81 2.64 5.30
N ASP A 25 -0.31 2.32 5.96
CA ASP A 25 -1.56 3.08 5.93
C ASP A 25 -2.02 3.44 4.50
N ILE A 26 -1.84 2.50 3.57
CA ILE A 26 -2.24 2.66 2.15
C ILE A 26 -3.47 1.80 1.90
N SER A 27 -4.50 2.40 1.31
CA SER A 27 -5.69 1.69 0.85
C SER A 27 -5.90 1.87 -0.64
N SER A 28 -6.63 0.93 -1.23
CA SER A 28 -7.08 0.98 -2.61
C SER A 28 -8.43 0.30 -2.78
N CYS A 29 -9.15 0.63 -3.83
CA CYS A 29 -10.47 0.06 -4.11
C CYS A 29 -10.61 -0.37 -5.57
N GLY A 30 -11.51 -1.32 -5.82
CA GLY A 30 -11.66 -1.94 -7.12
C GLY A 30 -12.94 -2.74 -7.28
N SER A 31 -13.34 -2.96 -8.54
CA SER A 31 -14.52 -3.77 -8.88
C SER A 31 -14.34 -5.27 -8.58
N ASN A 32 -13.10 -5.72 -8.35
CA ASN A 32 -12.79 -7.09 -7.98
C ASN A 32 -11.54 -7.13 -7.08
N ILE A 33 -11.35 -8.27 -6.41
CA ILE A 33 -10.24 -8.48 -5.45
C ILE A 33 -8.89 -8.31 -6.13
N GLU A 34 -8.69 -8.87 -7.32
CA GLU A 34 -7.41 -8.81 -8.03
C GLU A 34 -7.04 -7.38 -8.41
N TYR A 35 -8.01 -6.61 -8.91
CA TYR A 35 -7.84 -5.22 -9.29
C TYR A 35 -7.54 -4.32 -8.08
N ALA A 36 -8.27 -4.49 -6.98
CA ALA A 36 -7.99 -3.77 -5.74
C ALA A 36 -6.56 -4.06 -5.22
N LYS A 37 -6.10 -5.31 -5.33
CA LYS A 37 -4.73 -5.71 -4.96
C LYS A 37 -3.67 -5.15 -5.92
N GLU A 38 -3.91 -5.15 -7.22
CA GLU A 38 -3.01 -4.56 -8.22
C GLU A 38 -2.85 -3.05 -8.01
N MET A 39 -3.97 -2.36 -7.75
CA MET A 39 -3.97 -0.94 -7.46
C MET A 39 -3.23 -0.65 -6.15
N LEU A 40 -3.43 -1.46 -5.10
CA LEU A 40 -2.70 -1.34 -3.84
C LEU A 40 -1.19 -1.53 -4.05
N LYS A 41 -0.76 -2.57 -4.78
CA LYS A 41 0.67 -2.77 -5.11
C LYS A 41 1.26 -1.58 -5.86
N THR A 42 0.49 -0.99 -6.77
CA THR A 42 0.91 0.19 -7.52
C THR A 42 1.07 1.40 -6.60
N ALA A 43 0.11 1.63 -5.69
CA ALA A 43 0.16 2.70 -4.70
C ALA A 43 1.36 2.54 -3.76
N VAL A 44 1.62 1.32 -3.25
CA VAL A 44 2.82 1.01 -2.45
C VAL A 44 4.09 1.29 -3.23
N ARG A 45 4.17 0.87 -4.50
CA ARG A 45 5.36 1.12 -5.33
C ARG A 45 5.60 2.61 -5.56
N LEU A 46 4.54 3.38 -5.81
CA LEU A 46 4.59 4.84 -5.94
C LEU A 46 5.04 5.50 -4.63
N PHE A 47 4.52 5.03 -3.50
CA PHE A 47 4.92 5.52 -2.18
C PHE A 47 6.42 5.31 -1.94
N LEU A 48 6.93 4.11 -2.23
CA LEU A 48 8.36 3.81 -2.10
C LEU A 48 9.22 4.64 -3.06
N ASP A 49 8.78 4.82 -4.30
CA ASP A 49 9.50 5.60 -5.32
C ASP A 49 9.55 7.10 -4.96
N GLU A 50 8.43 7.67 -4.47
CA GLU A 50 8.38 9.05 -3.97
C GLU A 50 9.23 9.23 -2.72
N ALA A 51 9.14 8.31 -1.77
CA ALA A 51 9.91 8.41 -0.56
C ALA A 51 11.42 8.23 -0.81
N GLU A 52 11.82 7.35 -1.75
CA GLU A 52 13.21 7.23 -2.22
C GLU A 52 13.68 8.55 -2.87
N LYS A 53 12.84 9.16 -3.72
CA LYS A 53 13.14 10.47 -4.34
C LYS A 53 13.25 11.61 -3.34
N MET A 54 12.42 11.63 -2.30
CA MET A 54 12.48 12.67 -1.27
C MET A 54 13.67 12.49 -0.33
N GLY A 55 14.38 11.35 -0.36
CA GLY A 55 15.50 11.06 0.54
C GLY A 55 15.08 10.92 2.00
N THR A 56 13.77 10.83 2.27
CA THR A 56 13.15 10.74 3.60
C THR A 56 12.47 9.39 3.83
N LEU A 57 12.59 8.44 2.88
CA LEU A 57 12.06 7.08 3.01
C LEU A 57 12.44 6.41 4.32
N GLU A 58 13.72 6.53 4.71
CA GLU A 58 14.24 5.96 5.95
C GLU A 58 13.63 6.63 7.18
N ASP A 59 13.37 7.94 7.13
CA ASP A 59 12.77 8.71 8.23
C ASP A 59 11.26 8.38 8.38
N TYR A 60 10.55 8.27 7.26
CA TYR A 60 9.11 7.96 7.25
C TYR A 60 8.82 6.51 7.67
N LEU A 61 9.61 5.53 7.20
CA LEU A 61 9.53 4.15 7.67
C LEU A 61 9.91 4.02 9.14
N ALA A 62 10.86 4.82 9.63
CA ALA A 62 11.25 4.84 11.04
C ALA A 62 10.16 5.44 11.95
N GLU A 63 9.37 6.40 11.46
CA GLU A 63 8.25 6.98 12.21
C GLU A 63 6.99 6.10 12.18
N CYS A 64 6.69 5.43 11.07
CA CYS A 64 5.55 4.50 10.97
C CYS A 64 5.74 3.18 11.75
N MET A 65 6.97 2.74 12.00
CA MET A 65 7.28 1.52 12.78
C MET A 65 7.45 1.77 14.29
N LYS A 66 7.08 2.96 14.81
CA LYS A 66 7.29 3.33 16.21
C LYS A 66 6.10 3.06 17.12
#